data_AF-A0A0C3IAK1-F1
#
_entry.id   AF-A0A0C3IAK1-F1
#
_cell.length_a   1.000
_cell.length_b   1.000
_cell.length_c   1.000
_cell.angle_alpha   90.00
_cell.angle_beta   90.00
_cell.angle_gamma   90.00
#
_symmetry.space_group_name_H-M   'P 1'
#
loop_
_entity.id
_entity.type
_entity.pdbx_description
1 polymer ?
#
loop_
_entity_poly.entity_id
_entity_poly.type
_entity_poly.pdbx_seq_one_letter_code
_entity_poly.pdbx_strand_id
1 'polypeptide(L)'
;MSLGFKINTRERTASQELLDAYKDLPVANVSDSMNRLFAAGPTMRPMHTSGQMLGSAVTVKTRPGDNLMLHKAIDMAVPGDVIVVDGGGDIANALMGELMLAHAINKGVVGFVLNGAIRDLDAFRETNLPTFAVGVTHRGPFKDGPGEINVPISIDGMVIHPGDIMIGDSDGVLAVPLDDAKWILDSTLEKQEKEVKQMAAISKGLNDRTWVDRTLLSKGCEGL
;
A
#
# COMPACT_ATOMS: atom_id res chain seq x y z
N MET A 1 -14.00 26.18 -11.00
CA MET A 1 -13.10 25.02 -10.83
C MET A 1 -12.74 24.94 -9.35
N SER A 2 -13.18 23.86 -8.70
CA SER A 2 -13.00 23.44 -7.30
C SER A 2 -11.62 23.19 -6.69
N LEU A 3 -10.53 23.88 -7.03
CA LEU A 3 -9.21 23.42 -6.53
C LEU A 3 -9.20 23.33 -4.99
N GLY A 4 -8.89 22.15 -4.44
CA GLY A 4 -8.97 21.87 -3.01
C GLY A 4 -10.36 21.50 -2.47
N PHE A 5 -11.38 21.38 -3.31
CA PHE A 5 -12.71 20.95 -2.88
C PHE A 5 -13.43 20.27 -4.04
N LYS A 6 -12.96 19.07 -4.38
CA LYS A 6 -13.33 18.38 -5.62
C LYS A 6 -13.50 16.87 -5.42
N ILE A 7 -14.51 16.30 -6.05
CA ILE A 7 -14.72 14.85 -6.10
C ILE A 7 -14.80 14.47 -7.58
N ASN A 8 -13.88 13.62 -8.04
CA ASN A 8 -13.95 13.05 -9.39
C ASN A 8 -14.57 11.65 -9.35
N THR A 9 -15.14 11.24 -10.48
CA THR A 9 -15.45 9.83 -10.72
C THR A 9 -14.16 9.07 -10.99
N ARG A 10 -14.02 7.87 -10.44
CA ARG A 10 -12.92 6.97 -10.80
C ARG A 10 -13.21 6.34 -12.16
N GLU A 11 -12.34 6.58 -13.14
CA GLU A 11 -12.54 6.16 -14.53
C GLU A 11 -12.03 4.75 -14.85
N ARG A 12 -11.13 4.21 -14.02
CA ARG A 12 -10.50 2.91 -14.21
C ARG A 12 -10.38 2.14 -12.90
N THR A 13 -10.35 0.81 -13.00
CA THR A 13 -10.15 -0.11 -11.87
C THR A 13 -9.48 -1.37 -12.40
N ALA A 14 -8.70 -2.06 -11.56
CA ALA A 14 -8.16 -3.35 -11.92
C ALA A 14 -9.30 -4.37 -12.09
N SER A 15 -9.17 -5.29 -13.05
CA SER A 15 -10.09 -6.42 -13.17
C SER A 15 -9.88 -7.40 -12.02
N GLN A 16 -10.91 -8.17 -11.67
CA GLN A 16 -10.79 -9.19 -10.64
C GLN A 16 -9.74 -10.25 -11.01
N GLU A 17 -9.66 -10.65 -12.28
CA GLU A 17 -8.64 -11.58 -12.78
C GLU A 17 -7.21 -11.04 -12.54
N LEU A 18 -6.99 -9.75 -12.77
CA LEU A 18 -5.70 -9.13 -12.54
C LEU A 18 -5.38 -9.09 -11.04
N LEU A 19 -6.34 -8.69 -10.20
CA LEU A 19 -6.16 -8.72 -8.74
C LEU A 19 -5.84 -10.13 -8.24
N ASP A 20 -6.59 -11.14 -8.68
CA ASP A 20 -6.37 -12.54 -8.29
C ASP A 20 -4.96 -13.03 -8.64
N ALA A 21 -4.41 -12.57 -9.77
CA ALA A 21 -3.04 -12.91 -10.17
C ALA A 21 -1.95 -12.26 -9.28
N TYR A 22 -2.26 -11.16 -8.60
CA TYR A 22 -1.36 -10.50 -7.65
C TYR A 22 -1.44 -11.05 -6.21
N LYS A 23 -2.49 -11.81 -5.90
CA LYS A 23 -2.87 -12.16 -4.52
C LYS A 23 -1.76 -12.80 -3.69
N ASP A 24 -1.03 -13.75 -4.29
CA ASP A 24 -0.02 -14.53 -3.58
C ASP A 24 1.42 -14.02 -3.84
N LEU A 25 1.56 -12.83 -4.42
CA LEU A 25 2.85 -12.23 -4.70
C LEU A 25 3.37 -11.47 -3.47
N PRO A 26 4.59 -11.77 -2.97
CA PRO A 26 5.21 -10.97 -1.92
C PRO A 26 5.43 -9.52 -2.38
N VAL A 27 5.16 -8.54 -1.51
CA VAL A 27 5.37 -7.12 -1.84
C VAL A 27 6.83 -6.85 -2.22
N ALA A 28 7.78 -7.52 -1.57
CA ALA A 28 9.20 -7.43 -1.90
C ALA A 28 9.51 -7.85 -3.35
N ASN A 29 8.84 -8.89 -3.87
CA ASN A 29 9.07 -9.39 -5.23
C ASN A 29 8.46 -8.45 -6.28
N VAL A 30 7.29 -7.89 -5.99
CA VAL A 30 6.68 -6.84 -6.82
C VAL A 30 7.58 -5.60 -6.84
N SER A 31 8.05 -5.15 -5.67
CA SER A 31 8.95 -4.01 -5.53
C SER A 31 10.26 -4.18 -6.32
N ASP A 32 10.88 -5.36 -6.21
CA ASP A 32 12.08 -5.71 -6.98
C ASP A 32 11.88 -5.64 -8.49
N SER A 33 10.70 -6.07 -8.96
CA SER A 33 10.31 -6.00 -10.38
C SER A 33 10.01 -4.57 -10.84
N MET A 34 9.75 -3.66 -9.90
CA MET A 34 9.53 -2.23 -10.12
C MET A 34 10.77 -1.39 -9.78
N ASN A 35 11.96 -1.99 -9.81
CA ASN A 35 13.24 -1.34 -9.50
C ASN A 35 13.34 -0.73 -8.08
N ARG A 36 12.45 -1.11 -7.16
CA ARG A 36 12.44 -0.69 -5.75
C ARG A 36 12.24 0.81 -5.56
N LEU A 37 11.62 1.48 -6.54
CA LEU A 37 11.42 2.94 -6.54
C LEU A 37 10.06 3.37 -5.97
N PHE A 38 9.08 2.48 -5.95
CA PHE A 38 7.69 2.79 -5.61
C PHE A 38 7.35 2.20 -4.23
N ALA A 39 7.47 3.00 -3.18
CA ALA A 39 7.16 2.58 -1.82
C ALA A 39 6.59 3.75 -1.00
N ALA A 40 5.68 3.45 -0.06
CA ALA A 40 5.11 4.44 0.85
C ALA A 40 6.07 4.88 2.00
N GLY A 41 7.35 4.57 1.88
CA GLY A 41 8.38 4.94 2.84
C GLY A 41 8.47 4.06 4.10
N PRO A 42 9.52 4.27 4.92
CA PRO A 42 9.78 3.48 6.12
C PRO A 42 8.89 3.85 7.31
N THR A 43 8.14 4.95 7.24
CA THR A 43 7.22 5.35 8.32
C THR A 43 5.85 4.70 8.18
N MET A 44 5.46 4.29 6.97
CA MET A 44 4.21 3.59 6.71
C MET A 44 4.29 2.15 7.26
N ARG A 45 3.48 1.84 8.26
CA ARG A 45 3.53 0.56 8.98
C ARG A 45 2.14 -0.05 9.17
N PRO A 46 2.04 -1.38 9.26
CA PRO A 46 0.77 -2.06 9.49
C PRO A 46 0.22 -1.71 10.88
N MET A 47 -1.05 -1.33 10.92
CA MET A 47 -1.85 -1.10 12.14
C MET A 47 -2.77 -2.29 12.47
N HIS A 48 -2.67 -3.34 11.68
CA HIS A 48 -3.36 -4.63 11.82
C HIS A 48 -2.34 -5.72 12.22
N THR A 49 -2.79 -6.94 12.49
CA THR A 49 -1.93 -8.00 13.05
C THR A 49 -1.32 -8.91 12.00
N SER A 50 -2.06 -9.23 10.93
CA SER A 50 -1.63 -10.15 9.90
C SER A 50 -2.52 -10.07 8.67
N GLY A 51 -2.02 -10.57 7.54
CA GLY A 51 -2.74 -10.65 6.29
C GLY A 51 -2.06 -9.85 5.18
N GLN A 52 -2.67 -9.88 4.01
CA GLN A 52 -2.26 -9.11 2.86
C GLN A 52 -3.39 -8.18 2.45
N MET A 53 -3.02 -7.00 1.99
CA MET A 53 -3.92 -6.03 1.38
C MET A 53 -3.80 -6.14 -0.13
N LEU A 54 -4.93 -6.24 -0.83
CA LEU A 54 -4.97 -6.20 -2.27
C LEU A 54 -6.28 -5.58 -2.74
N GLY A 55 -6.23 -4.55 -3.57
CA GLY A 55 -7.42 -3.93 -4.15
C GLY A 55 -7.12 -2.72 -5.02
N SER A 56 -8.16 -2.12 -5.57
CA SER A 56 -8.02 -0.93 -6.42
C SER A 56 -8.08 0.36 -5.61
N ALA A 57 -7.18 1.31 -5.89
CA ALA A 57 -7.08 2.54 -5.13
C ALA A 57 -8.30 3.46 -5.32
N VAL A 58 -8.86 3.94 -4.20
CA VAL A 58 -9.63 5.18 -4.11
C VAL A 58 -8.75 6.21 -3.43
N THR A 59 -8.27 7.19 -4.19
CA THR A 59 -7.32 8.17 -3.67
C THR A 59 -8.04 9.36 -3.04
N VAL A 60 -7.49 9.83 -1.93
CA VAL A 60 -7.98 11.00 -1.20
C VAL A 60 -6.80 11.89 -0.87
N LYS A 61 -6.89 13.17 -1.21
CA LYS A 61 -5.99 14.20 -0.69
C LYS A 61 -6.75 15.04 0.32
N THR A 62 -6.19 15.23 1.50
CA THR A 62 -6.82 16.03 2.54
C THR A 62 -5.83 16.96 3.20
N ARG A 63 -6.32 18.07 3.75
CA ARG A 63 -5.51 18.90 4.64
C ARG A 63 -5.08 18.06 5.88
N PRO A 64 -3.85 18.26 6.39
CA PRO A 64 -3.44 17.71 7.68
C PRO A 64 -4.49 17.89 8.79
N GLY A 65 -4.80 16.79 9.48
CA GLY A 65 -5.76 16.76 10.59
C GLY A 65 -7.24 16.84 10.22
N ASP A 66 -7.60 16.77 8.94
CA ASP A 66 -8.99 16.76 8.45
C ASP A 66 -9.36 15.45 7.77
N ASN A 67 -10.60 14.97 8.00
CA ASN A 67 -11.07 13.71 7.42
C ASN A 67 -12.43 13.80 6.70
N LEU A 68 -12.92 15.00 6.36
CA LEU A 68 -14.22 15.16 5.68
C LEU A 68 -14.26 14.39 4.35
N MET A 69 -13.21 14.51 3.55
CA MET A 69 -13.12 13.80 2.27
C MET A 69 -12.92 12.29 2.45
N LEU A 70 -12.33 11.85 3.56
CA LEU A 70 -12.22 10.41 3.87
C LEU A 70 -13.59 9.80 4.17
N HIS A 71 -14.45 10.48 4.93
CA HIS A 71 -15.84 10.03 5.13
C HIS A 71 -16.56 9.86 3.79
N LYS A 72 -16.45 10.86 2.91
CA LYS A 72 -17.08 10.80 1.60
C LYS A 72 -16.49 9.70 0.70
N ALA A 73 -15.20 9.45 0.78
CA ALA A 73 -14.55 8.36 0.06
C ALA A 73 -15.07 6.99 0.52
N ILE A 74 -15.28 6.76 1.82
CA ILE A 74 -15.89 5.54 2.34
C ILE A 74 -17.32 5.36 1.80
N ASP A 75 -18.11 6.43 1.74
CA ASP A 75 -19.46 6.36 1.17
C ASP A 75 -19.48 6.03 -0.32
N MET A 76 -18.44 6.44 -1.06
CA MET A 76 -18.29 6.19 -2.50
C MET A 76 -17.66 4.83 -2.83
N ALA A 77 -16.93 4.24 -1.88
CA ALA A 77 -16.23 2.99 -2.10
C ALA A 77 -17.18 1.85 -2.46
N VAL A 78 -16.67 0.95 -3.28
CA VAL A 78 -17.30 -0.31 -3.67
C VAL A 78 -16.51 -1.50 -3.10
N PRO A 79 -17.11 -2.70 -3.01
CA PRO A 79 -16.39 -3.88 -2.54
C PRO A 79 -15.10 -4.12 -3.33
N GLY A 80 -14.00 -4.38 -2.62
CA GLY A 80 -12.66 -4.60 -3.21
C GLY A 80 -11.78 -3.35 -3.28
N ASP A 81 -12.28 -2.18 -2.87
CA ASP A 81 -11.51 -0.95 -2.85
C ASP A 81 -10.52 -0.87 -1.67
N VAL A 82 -9.35 -0.29 -1.94
CA VAL A 82 -8.42 0.19 -0.93
C VAL A 82 -8.47 1.71 -0.93
N ILE A 83 -8.72 2.32 0.23
CA ILE A 83 -8.74 3.79 0.35
C ILE A 83 -7.34 4.28 0.73
N VAL A 84 -6.75 5.11 -0.13
CA VAL A 84 -5.39 5.65 0.01
C VAL A 84 -5.49 7.15 0.26
N VAL A 85 -5.04 7.59 1.43
CA VAL A 85 -5.18 8.99 1.89
C VAL A 85 -3.81 9.64 2.01
N ASP A 86 -3.60 10.70 1.25
CA ASP A 86 -2.53 11.66 1.50
C ASP A 86 -3.03 12.75 2.47
N GLY A 87 -2.73 12.57 3.76
CA GLY A 87 -2.98 13.54 4.84
C GLY A 87 -1.75 14.39 5.20
N GLY A 88 -0.72 14.40 4.35
CA GLY A 88 0.52 15.16 4.57
C GLY A 88 1.42 14.60 5.68
N GLY A 89 1.19 13.36 6.14
CA GLY A 89 2.00 12.71 7.16
C GLY A 89 1.79 13.25 8.58
N ASP A 90 0.71 14.01 8.81
CA ASP A 90 0.43 14.56 10.14
C ASP A 90 0.08 13.46 11.14
N ILE A 91 0.73 13.54 12.30
CA ILE A 91 0.51 12.65 13.44
C ILE A 91 -0.04 13.39 14.66
N ALA A 92 -0.27 14.71 14.54
CA ALA A 92 -0.90 15.47 15.61
C ALA A 92 -2.37 15.10 15.78
N ASN A 93 -3.08 14.85 14.68
CA ASN A 93 -4.49 14.46 14.66
C ASN A 93 -4.71 13.20 13.83
N ALA A 94 -5.52 12.27 14.34
CA ALA A 94 -5.84 11.03 13.64
C ALA A 94 -6.80 11.29 12.47
N LEU A 95 -6.61 10.62 11.33
CA LEU A 95 -7.51 10.67 10.18
C LEU A 95 -8.77 9.80 10.39
N MET A 96 -8.65 8.68 11.11
CA MET A 96 -9.77 7.80 11.41
C MET A 96 -9.60 6.97 12.68
N GLY A 97 -10.72 6.45 13.17
CA GLY A 97 -10.84 5.54 14.30
C GLY A 97 -11.87 4.45 14.03
N GLU A 98 -12.27 3.71 15.08
CA GLU A 98 -13.03 2.46 14.97
C GLU A 98 -14.37 2.59 14.24
N LEU A 99 -15.10 3.70 14.44
CA LEU A 99 -16.44 3.88 13.84
C LEU A 99 -16.38 3.97 12.32
N MET A 100 -15.34 4.63 11.79
CA MET A 100 -15.11 4.72 10.35
C MET A 100 -14.64 3.40 9.78
N LEU A 101 -13.82 2.66 10.53
CA LEU A 101 -13.39 1.32 10.16
C LEU A 101 -14.60 0.38 10.01
N ALA A 102 -15.50 0.35 11.00
CA ALA A 102 -16.71 -0.45 10.95
C ALA A 102 -17.62 -0.11 9.75
N HIS A 103 -17.80 1.19 9.47
CA HIS A 103 -18.58 1.63 8.30
C HIS A 103 -17.94 1.19 6.98
N ALA A 104 -16.61 1.30 6.86
CA ALA A 104 -15.89 0.91 5.67
C ALA A 104 -15.94 -0.60 5.39
N ILE A 105 -15.89 -1.42 6.43
CA ILE A 105 -16.07 -2.87 6.32
C ILE A 105 -17.44 -3.21 5.78
N ASN A 106 -18.49 -2.55 6.28
CA ASN A 106 -19.85 -2.73 5.75
C ASN A 106 -19.97 -2.32 4.26
N LYS A 107 -19.13 -1.39 3.81
CA LYS A 107 -19.04 -0.98 2.40
C LYS A 107 -18.21 -1.94 1.54
N GLY A 108 -17.53 -2.92 2.14
CA GLY A 108 -16.67 -3.87 1.44
C GLY A 108 -15.27 -3.35 1.12
N VAL A 109 -14.83 -2.27 1.78
CA VAL A 109 -13.44 -1.79 1.70
C VAL A 109 -12.51 -2.89 2.24
N VAL A 110 -11.47 -3.22 1.47
CA VAL A 110 -10.54 -4.31 1.80
C VAL A 110 -9.25 -3.83 2.44
N GLY A 111 -9.03 -2.51 2.50
CA GLY A 111 -7.94 -1.94 3.27
C GLY A 111 -7.77 -0.43 3.19
N PHE A 112 -6.80 0.05 3.94
CA PHE A 112 -6.46 1.47 4.07
C PHE A 112 -4.96 1.71 3.99
N VAL A 113 -4.58 2.81 3.36
CA VAL A 113 -3.22 3.37 3.41
C VAL A 113 -3.33 4.84 3.78
N LEU A 114 -2.81 5.22 4.94
CA LEU A 114 -3.04 6.52 5.54
C LEU A 114 -1.71 7.23 5.77
N ASN A 115 -1.38 8.21 4.93
CA ASN A 115 -0.30 9.15 5.20
C ASN A 115 -0.73 10.16 6.28
N GLY A 116 -0.98 9.65 7.47
CA GLY A 116 -1.37 10.34 8.69
C GLY A 116 -1.58 9.34 9.83
N ALA A 117 -1.89 9.82 11.03
CA ALA A 117 -2.14 8.93 12.17
C ALA A 117 -3.54 8.31 12.16
N ILE A 118 -3.70 7.18 12.86
CA ILE A 118 -5.00 6.66 13.29
C ILE A 118 -5.20 6.85 14.79
N ARG A 119 -6.41 6.56 15.27
CA ARG A 119 -6.70 6.34 16.68
C ARG A 119 -7.41 4.99 16.86
N ASP A 120 -7.64 4.58 18.10
CA ASP A 120 -8.32 3.32 18.44
C ASP A 120 -7.57 2.08 17.91
N LEU A 121 -6.23 2.08 18.01
CA LEU A 121 -5.35 1.05 17.44
C LEU A 121 -5.75 -0.39 17.81
N ASP A 122 -6.20 -0.61 19.04
CA ASP A 122 -6.59 -1.95 19.48
C ASP A 122 -7.79 -2.47 18.69
N ALA A 123 -8.76 -1.61 18.34
CA ALA A 123 -9.88 -1.98 17.48
C ALA A 123 -9.43 -2.35 16.06
N PHE A 124 -8.41 -1.67 15.50
CA PHE A 124 -7.83 -2.04 14.21
C PHE A 124 -7.15 -3.42 14.26
N ARG A 125 -6.46 -3.74 15.36
CA ARG A 125 -5.83 -5.03 15.56
C ARG A 125 -6.84 -6.16 15.76
N GLU A 126 -7.89 -5.91 16.55
CA GLU A 126 -8.97 -6.88 16.79
C GLU A 126 -9.77 -7.16 15.51
N THR A 127 -10.12 -6.11 14.77
CA THR A 127 -10.86 -6.24 13.50
C THR A 127 -10.00 -6.84 12.40
N ASN A 128 -8.70 -6.56 12.43
CA ASN A 128 -7.69 -7.08 11.53
C ASN A 128 -7.96 -6.83 10.02
N LEU A 129 -8.59 -5.70 9.68
CA LEU A 129 -8.64 -5.23 8.30
C LEU A 129 -7.27 -4.63 7.92
N PRO A 130 -6.65 -5.03 6.80
CA PRO A 130 -5.36 -4.50 6.38
C PRO A 130 -5.34 -2.96 6.33
N THR A 131 -4.60 -2.36 7.25
CA THR A 131 -4.48 -0.91 7.40
C THR A 131 -3.03 -0.56 7.61
N PHE A 132 -2.54 0.41 6.84
CA PHE A 132 -1.21 0.99 6.97
C PHE A 132 -1.34 2.47 7.33
N ALA A 133 -0.57 2.92 8.33
CA ALA A 133 -0.54 4.32 8.71
C ALA A 133 0.85 4.74 9.18
N VAL A 134 1.10 6.04 9.30
CA VAL A 134 2.41 6.57 9.74
C VAL A 134 2.51 6.76 11.26
N GLY A 135 1.40 6.65 12.00
CA GLY A 135 1.41 6.84 13.44
C GLY A 135 0.07 6.60 14.12
N VAL A 136 0.06 6.80 15.44
CA VAL A 136 -1.13 6.64 16.30
C VAL A 136 -1.22 7.82 17.26
N THR A 137 -2.40 8.42 17.39
CA THR A 137 -2.68 9.51 18.33
C THR A 137 -4.12 9.43 18.83
N HIS A 138 -4.39 9.91 20.04
CA HIS A 138 -5.76 9.94 20.60
C HIS A 138 -6.58 11.13 20.10
N ARG A 139 -5.92 12.14 19.52
CA ARG A 139 -6.56 13.40 19.09
C ARG A 139 -7.38 13.17 17.82
N GLY A 140 -8.66 13.53 17.85
CA GLY A 140 -9.56 13.35 16.71
C GLY A 140 -9.36 14.38 15.58
N PRO A 141 -9.85 14.09 14.36
CA PRO A 141 -9.77 14.99 13.21
C PRO A 141 -10.84 16.09 13.23
N PHE A 142 -10.57 17.16 12.50
CA PHE A 142 -11.55 18.13 12.02
C PHE A 142 -12.28 17.61 10.77
N LYS A 143 -13.34 18.33 10.35
CA LYS A 143 -14.24 17.92 9.26
C LYS A 143 -14.67 19.10 8.39
N ASP A 144 -13.75 20.03 8.17
CA ASP A 144 -13.96 21.28 7.48
C ASP A 144 -13.48 21.22 6.02
N GLY A 145 -12.60 20.27 5.69
CA GLY A 145 -11.80 20.28 4.46
C GLY A 145 -10.66 21.30 4.54
N PRO A 146 -10.05 21.71 3.41
CA PRO A 146 -10.25 21.25 2.03
C PRO A 146 -9.78 19.82 1.76
N GLY A 147 -10.15 19.28 0.59
CA GLY A 147 -9.59 18.04 0.05
C GLY A 147 -10.14 17.65 -1.31
N GLU A 148 -9.62 16.57 -1.87
CA GLU A 148 -9.97 16.06 -3.18
C GLU A 148 -10.06 14.52 -3.20
N ILE A 149 -10.98 13.96 -3.98
CA ILE A 149 -11.16 12.51 -4.14
C ILE A 149 -10.96 12.14 -5.61
N ASN A 150 -10.33 10.97 -5.83
CA ASN A 150 -9.98 10.44 -7.14
C ASN A 150 -9.12 11.44 -7.95
N VAL A 151 -8.06 11.94 -7.31
CA VAL A 151 -6.96 12.69 -7.94
C VAL A 151 -5.65 11.93 -7.74
N PRO A 152 -4.64 12.11 -8.60
CA PRO A 152 -3.31 11.58 -8.33
C PRO A 152 -2.77 12.14 -7.00
N ILE A 153 -2.25 11.27 -6.14
CA ILE A 153 -1.60 11.65 -4.88
C ILE A 153 -0.18 11.10 -4.85
N SER A 154 0.64 11.60 -3.91
CA SER A 154 2.00 11.08 -3.70
C SER A 154 2.28 10.92 -2.21
N ILE A 155 2.84 9.76 -1.86
CA ILE A 155 3.25 9.41 -0.49
C ILE A 155 4.71 8.96 -0.58
N ASP A 156 5.63 9.69 0.04
CA ASP A 156 7.07 9.41 0.03
C ASP A 156 7.67 9.13 -1.37
N GLY A 157 7.24 9.91 -2.37
CA GLY A 157 7.67 9.75 -3.76
C GLY A 157 6.93 8.67 -4.57
N MET A 158 6.19 7.77 -3.92
CA MET A 158 5.27 6.85 -4.59
C MET A 158 4.05 7.63 -5.10
N VAL A 159 3.83 7.63 -6.41
CA VAL A 159 2.64 8.23 -7.04
C VAL A 159 1.55 7.18 -7.13
N ILE A 160 0.33 7.55 -6.74
CA ILE A 160 -0.84 6.68 -6.79
C ILE A 160 -1.94 7.38 -7.60
N HIS A 161 -2.36 6.75 -8.69
CA HIS A 161 -3.53 7.17 -9.45
C HIS A 161 -4.78 6.43 -8.94
N PRO A 162 -5.97 7.04 -9.07
CA PRO A 162 -7.22 6.33 -8.84
C PRO A 162 -7.29 5.07 -9.72
N GLY A 163 -7.57 3.92 -9.10
CA GLY A 163 -7.66 2.63 -9.77
C GLY A 163 -6.36 1.84 -9.90
N ASP A 164 -5.21 2.38 -9.50
CA ASP A 164 -3.97 1.61 -9.38
C ASP A 164 -4.12 0.48 -8.36
N ILE A 165 -3.36 -0.60 -8.51
CA ILE A 165 -3.45 -1.76 -7.62
C ILE A 165 -2.63 -1.47 -6.38
N MET A 166 -3.26 -1.48 -5.22
CA MET A 166 -2.58 -1.42 -3.92
C MET A 166 -2.29 -2.84 -3.46
N ILE A 167 -1.02 -3.12 -3.15
CA ILE A 167 -0.58 -4.37 -2.54
C ILE A 167 0.20 -4.08 -1.26
N GLY A 168 -0.11 -4.79 -0.19
CA GLY A 168 0.56 -4.63 1.10
C GLY A 168 0.66 -5.93 1.88
N ASP A 169 1.74 -6.08 2.63
CA ASP A 169 2.00 -7.18 3.56
C ASP A 169 2.77 -6.65 4.79
N SER A 170 3.35 -7.55 5.58
CA SER A 170 4.10 -7.16 6.78
C SER A 170 5.31 -6.27 6.53
N ASP A 171 5.88 -6.27 5.32
CA ASP A 171 7.06 -5.48 4.97
C ASP A 171 6.69 -4.04 4.60
N GLY A 172 5.47 -3.83 4.12
CA GLY A 172 4.96 -2.51 3.78
C GLY A 172 3.89 -2.54 2.70
N VAL A 173 3.78 -1.44 1.96
CA VAL A 173 2.76 -1.25 0.94
C VAL A 173 3.32 -0.48 -0.26
N LEU A 174 2.89 -0.87 -1.45
CA LEU A 174 3.16 -0.15 -2.69
C LEU A 174 1.94 -0.08 -3.61
N ALA A 175 1.99 0.84 -4.57
CA ALA A 175 1.03 0.97 -5.65
C ALA A 175 1.65 0.47 -6.95
N VAL A 176 0.98 -0.46 -7.63
CA VAL A 176 1.33 -0.92 -8.98
C VAL A 176 0.52 -0.09 -9.98
N PRO A 177 1.16 0.70 -10.86
CA PRO A 177 0.48 1.45 -11.90
C PRO A 177 -0.35 0.53 -12.79
N LEU A 178 -1.63 0.86 -12.98
CA LEU A 178 -2.53 -0.05 -13.71
C LEU A 178 -2.09 -0.30 -15.16
N ASP A 179 -1.49 0.70 -15.80
CA ASP A 179 -1.06 0.63 -17.21
C ASP A 179 0.13 -0.33 -17.40
N ASP A 180 0.96 -0.52 -16.38
CA ASP A 180 2.14 -1.40 -16.40
C ASP A 180 1.88 -2.73 -15.67
N ALA A 181 0.70 -2.91 -15.07
CA ALA A 181 0.41 -3.99 -14.15
C ALA A 181 0.61 -5.39 -14.76
N LYS A 182 0.35 -5.58 -16.05
CA LYS A 182 0.61 -6.88 -16.69
C LYS A 182 2.11 -7.17 -16.82
N TRP A 183 2.90 -6.19 -17.23
CA TRP A 183 4.35 -6.37 -17.38
C TRP A 183 5.04 -6.62 -16.02
N ILE A 184 4.60 -5.91 -14.99
CA ILE A 184 5.09 -6.09 -13.62
C ILE A 184 4.72 -7.48 -13.09
N LEU A 185 3.50 -7.95 -13.36
CA LEU A 185 3.03 -9.28 -12.98
C LEU A 185 3.91 -10.38 -13.59
N ASP A 186 4.10 -10.34 -14.92
CA ASP A 186 4.89 -11.34 -15.64
C ASP A 186 6.35 -11.36 -15.09
N SER A 187 6.95 -10.19 -14.89
CA SER A 187 8.30 -10.06 -14.31
C SER A 187 8.39 -10.60 -12.87
N THR A 188 7.35 -10.37 -12.07
CA THR A 188 7.29 -10.82 -10.67
C THR A 188 7.15 -12.34 -10.58
N LEU A 189 6.31 -12.94 -11.42
CA LEU A 189 6.13 -14.39 -11.49
C LEU A 189 7.43 -15.11 -11.89
N GLU A 190 8.15 -14.59 -12.89
CA GLU A 190 9.45 -15.13 -13.27
C GLU A 190 10.48 -15.07 -12.12
N LYS A 191 10.48 -13.96 -11.37
CA LYS A 191 11.36 -13.80 -10.20
C LYS A 191 10.99 -14.79 -9.10
N GLN A 192 9.69 -14.92 -8.79
CA GLN A 192 9.21 -15.85 -7.76
C GLN A 192 9.55 -17.29 -8.10
N GLU A 193 9.42 -17.71 -9.36
CA GLU A 193 9.80 -19.06 -9.79
C GLU A 193 11.31 -19.33 -9.57
N LYS A 194 12.16 -18.34 -9.87
CA LYS A 194 13.62 -18.44 -9.64
C LYS A 194 13.93 -18.55 -8.15
N GLU A 195 13.26 -17.77 -7.30
CA GLU A 195 13.46 -17.81 -5.85
C GLU A 195 12.97 -19.11 -5.23
N VAL A 196 11.85 -19.68 -5.69
CA VAL A 196 11.37 -21.00 -5.24
C VAL A 196 12.41 -22.08 -5.56
N LYS A 197 12.97 -22.08 -6.77
CA LYS A 197 14.05 -23.00 -7.15
C LYS A 197 15.30 -22.80 -6.29
N GLN A 198 15.67 -21.55 -6.03
CA GLN A 198 16.82 -21.22 -5.19
C GLN A 198 16.61 -21.68 -3.74
N MET A 199 15.44 -21.43 -3.16
CA MET A 199 15.09 -21.88 -1.82
C MET A 199 15.12 -23.40 -1.70
N ALA A 200 14.58 -24.12 -2.70
CA ALA A 200 14.67 -25.58 -2.75
C ALA A 200 16.12 -26.09 -2.82
N ALA A 201 17.00 -25.39 -3.54
CA ALA A 201 18.43 -25.70 -3.57
C ALA A 201 19.11 -25.41 -2.22
N ILE A 202 18.78 -24.28 -1.57
CA ILE A 202 19.29 -23.92 -0.24
C ILE A 202 18.95 -25.00 0.78
N SER A 203 17.68 -25.44 0.84
CA SER A 203 17.24 -26.47 1.78
C SER A 203 17.94 -27.82 1.56
N LYS A 204 18.45 -28.08 0.35
CA LYS A 204 19.22 -29.28 0.00
C LYS A 204 20.74 -29.11 0.11
N GLY A 205 21.22 -27.91 0.49
CA GLY A 205 22.66 -27.60 0.51
C GLY A 205 23.30 -27.50 -0.88
N LEU A 206 22.50 -27.32 -1.95
CA LEU A 206 22.94 -27.30 -3.35
C LEU A 206 23.05 -25.88 -3.93
N ASN A 207 22.85 -24.85 -3.11
CA ASN A 207 22.92 -23.46 -3.56
C ASN A 207 24.39 -23.02 -3.71
N ASP A 208 24.86 -22.90 -4.94
CA ASP A 208 26.20 -22.41 -5.24
C ASP A 208 26.34 -20.92 -4.85
N ARG A 209 27.19 -20.64 -3.86
CA ARG A 209 27.50 -19.29 -3.37
C ARG A 209 28.89 -18.80 -3.77
N THR A 210 29.61 -19.51 -4.65
CA THR A 210 30.94 -19.09 -5.14
C THR A 210 30.93 -17.73 -5.84
N TRP A 211 29.77 -17.28 -6.31
CA TRP A 211 29.62 -15.95 -6.88
C TRP A 211 29.92 -14.83 -5.87
N VAL A 212 29.75 -15.08 -4.56
CA VAL A 212 30.02 -14.10 -3.50
C VAL A 212 31.50 -13.75 -3.50
N ASP A 213 32.37 -14.76 -3.35
CA ASP A 213 33.82 -14.54 -3.33
C ASP A 213 34.31 -14.01 -4.68
N ARG A 214 33.79 -14.51 -5.80
CA ARG A 214 34.12 -13.96 -7.13
C ARG A 214 33.77 -12.47 -7.26
N THR A 215 32.64 -12.04 -6.69
CA THR A 215 32.20 -10.64 -6.73
C THR A 215 33.04 -9.77 -5.81
N LEU A 216 33.39 -10.29 -4.62
CA LEU A 216 34.26 -9.58 -3.69
C LEU A 216 35.68 -9.43 -4.28
N LEU A 217 36.23 -10.48 -4.88
CA LEU A 217 37.52 -10.43 -5.60
C LEU A 217 37.49 -9.43 -6.76
N SER A 218 36.43 -9.44 -7.58
CA SER A 218 36.33 -8.49 -8.71
C SER A 218 36.20 -7.04 -8.27
N LYS A 219 35.80 -6.80 -7.02
CA LYS A 219 35.77 -5.48 -6.38
C LYS A 219 37.01 -5.16 -5.54
N GLY A 220 38.03 -6.02 -5.56
CA GLY A 220 39.31 -5.80 -4.87
C GLY A 220 39.30 -6.11 -3.37
N CYS A 221 38.39 -6.95 -2.90
CA CYS A 221 38.39 -7.41 -1.50
C CYS A 221 39.58 -8.35 -1.24
N GLU A 222 40.37 -8.06 -0.22
CA GLU A 222 41.49 -8.88 0.25
C GLU A 222 41.02 -9.82 1.39
N GLY A 223 41.67 -10.99 1.54
CA GLY A 223 41.47 -11.90 2.68
C GLY A 223 40.31 -12.90 2.59
N LEU A 224 39.90 -13.27 1.37
CA LEU A 224 38.90 -14.31 1.09
C LEU A 224 39.52 -15.71 1.00
#